data_AF-A0A9N9AHJ3-F1
#
_entry.id   AF-A0A9N9AHJ3-F1
#
_cell.length_a   1.000
_cell.length_b   1.000
_cell.length_c   1.000
_cell.angle_alpha   90.00
_cell.angle_beta   90.00
_cell.angle_gamma   90.00
#
_symmetry.space_group_name_H-M   'P 1'
#
loop_
_entity.id
_entity.type
_entity.pdbx_description
1 polymer ?
#
loop_
_entity_poly.entity_id
_entity_poly.type
_entity_poly.pdbx_seq_one_letter_code
_entity_poly.pdbx_strand_id
1 'polypeptide(L)'
;MYNTQISTQQHHLNSVHKEFEKEKLQYELRNTLADWLITDSQPFNLANEEEFLRIINKLDSAFKPSCYVMIKKCIGYGYQAVFQAIKEMITHTYDTAAITTDL
;
A
#
# COMPACT_ATOMS: atom_id res chain seq x y z
N MET A 1 33.40 30.15 -11.74
CA MET A 1 32.12 29.66 -12.32
C MET A 1 31.96 28.15 -12.24
N TYR A 2 33.00 27.34 -12.42
CA TYR A 2 32.93 25.87 -12.37
C TYR A 2 32.47 25.30 -11.00
N ASN A 3 32.99 25.82 -9.89
CA ASN A 3 32.66 25.33 -8.54
C ASN A 3 31.20 25.58 -8.13
N THR A 4 30.57 26.61 -8.70
CA THR A 4 29.16 26.95 -8.42
C THR A 4 28.20 25.94 -9.06
N GLN A 5 28.54 25.42 -10.25
CA GLN A 5 27.75 24.42 -10.97
C GLN A 5 27.83 23.03 -10.29
N ILE A 6 29.00 22.64 -9.79
CA ILE A 6 29.17 21.37 -9.05
C ILE A 6 28.40 21.40 -7.72
N SER A 7 28.46 22.52 -6.99
CA SER A 7 27.71 22.70 -5.74
C SER A 7 26.20 22.64 -5.94
N THR A 8 25.67 23.25 -7.02
CA THR A 8 24.23 23.19 -7.34
C THR A 8 23.79 21.79 -7.74
N GLN A 9 24.60 21.05 -8.50
CA GLN A 9 24.30 19.66 -8.86
C GLN A 9 24.30 18.72 -7.64
N GLN A 10 25.23 18.89 -6.71
CA GLN A 10 25.25 18.12 -5.47
C GLN A 10 24.06 18.44 -4.56
N HIS A 11 23.66 19.71 -4.46
CA HIS A 11 22.44 20.08 -3.73
C HIS A 11 21.19 19.44 -4.33
N HIS A 12 21.09 19.39 -5.66
CA HIS A 12 19.98 18.78 -6.36
C HIS A 12 19.93 17.26 -6.12
N LEU A 13 21.06 16.56 -6.26
CA LEU A 13 21.16 15.12 -5.99
C LEU A 13 20.75 14.78 -4.55
N ASN A 14 21.20 15.57 -3.58
CA ASN A 14 20.84 15.39 -2.18
C ASN A 14 19.34 15.65 -1.92
N SER A 15 18.70 16.57 -2.65
CA SER A 15 17.25 16.78 -2.51
C SER A 15 16.46 15.63 -3.10
N VAL A 16 16.84 15.15 -4.29
CA VAL A 16 16.20 14.01 -4.96
C VAL A 16 16.33 12.74 -4.12
N HIS A 17 17.50 12.47 -3.54
CA HIS A 17 17.69 11.31 -2.68
C HIS A 17 16.82 11.37 -1.42
N LYS A 18 16.71 12.54 -0.78
CA LYS A 18 15.82 12.73 0.38
C LYS A 18 14.35 12.52 0.02
N GLU A 19 13.94 12.95 -1.17
CA GLU A 19 12.56 12.78 -1.64
C GLU A 19 12.24 11.32 -1.93
N PHE A 20 13.18 10.59 -2.56
CA PHE A 20 13.08 9.15 -2.78
C PHE A 20 12.96 8.35 -1.48
N GLU A 21 13.82 8.63 -0.49
CA GLU A 21 13.75 7.97 0.82
C GLU A 21 12.42 8.26 1.54
N LYS A 22 11.90 9.47 1.38
CA LYS A 22 10.59 9.86 1.93
C LYS A 22 9.45 9.08 1.25
N GLU A 23 9.48 8.93 -0.07
CA GLU A 23 8.49 8.13 -0.80
C GLU A 23 8.55 6.65 -0.42
N LYS A 24 9.74 6.09 -0.24
CA LYS A 24 9.93 4.71 0.21
C LYS A 24 9.33 4.48 1.59
N LEU A 25 9.60 5.37 2.55
CA LEU A 25 9.00 5.30 3.88
C LEU A 25 7.47 5.37 3.81
N GLN A 26 6.93 6.28 3.00
CA GLN A 26 5.49 6.41 2.78
C GLN A 26 4.88 5.13 2.19
N TYR A 27 5.59 4.47 1.28
CA TYR A 27 5.16 3.19 0.71
C TYR A 27 5.14 2.08 1.77
N GLU A 28 6.19 1.96 2.58
CA GLU A 28 6.27 0.96 3.67
C GLU A 28 5.16 1.16 4.72
N LEU A 29 4.89 2.41 5.11
CA LEU A 29 3.81 2.73 6.04
C LEU A 29 2.43 2.37 5.49
N ARG A 30 2.18 2.60 4.19
CA ARG A 30 0.92 2.20 3.53
C ARG A 30 0.75 0.69 3.48
N ASN A 31 1.82 -0.06 3.20
CA ASN A 31 1.77 -1.51 3.19
C ASN A 31 1.51 -2.06 4.59
N THR A 32 2.21 -1.54 5.59
CA THR A 32 2.00 -1.92 7.00
C THR A 32 0.55 -1.67 7.45
N LEU A 33 -0.03 -0.53 7.06
CA LEU A 33 -1.44 -0.21 7.32
C LEU A 33 -2.38 -1.20 6.61
N ALA A 34 -2.12 -1.52 5.34
CA ALA A 34 -2.93 -2.48 4.61
C ALA A 34 -2.87 -3.89 5.22
N ASP A 35 -1.66 -4.35 5.59
CA ASP A 35 -1.43 -5.64 6.23
C ASP A 35 -2.15 -5.73 7.57
N TRP A 36 -2.10 -4.68 8.39
CA TRP A 36 -2.85 -4.61 9.65
C TRP A 36 -4.36 -4.70 9.42
N LEU A 37 -4.91 -3.93 8.47
CA LEU A 37 -6.34 -3.96 8.17
C LEU A 37 -6.81 -5.36 7.74
N ILE A 38 -6.00 -6.07 6.94
CA ILE A 38 -6.31 -7.41 6.46
C ILE A 38 -6.16 -8.44 7.59
N THR A 39 -5.03 -8.43 8.30
CA THR A 39 -4.70 -9.43 9.32
C THR A 39 -5.68 -9.40 10.49
N ASP A 40 -6.03 -8.19 10.95
CA ASP A 40 -6.92 -7.99 12.08
C ASP A 40 -8.39 -7.85 11.65
N SER A 41 -8.71 -8.10 10.37
CA SER A 41 -10.05 -7.97 9.79
C SER A 41 -10.72 -6.63 10.10
N GLN A 42 -9.93 -5.55 10.12
CA GLN A 42 -10.43 -4.22 10.47
C GLN A 42 -11.19 -3.58 9.31
N PRO A 43 -12.17 -2.71 9.61
CA PRO A 43 -12.86 -1.94 8.60
C PRO A 43 -11.90 -0.99 7.85
N PHE A 44 -11.96 -0.96 6.52
CA PHE A 44 -11.08 -0.08 5.72
C PHE A 44 -11.30 1.42 5.96
N ASN A 45 -12.48 1.81 6.45
CA ASN A 45 -12.75 3.20 6.83
C ASN A 45 -11.90 3.65 8.02
N LEU A 46 -11.44 2.73 8.88
CA LEU A 46 -10.61 3.02 10.05
C LEU A 46 -9.33 3.79 9.68
N ALA A 47 -8.72 3.47 8.54
CA ALA A 47 -7.56 4.19 8.00
C ALA A 47 -7.82 5.67 7.67
N ASN A 48 -9.09 6.09 7.58
CA ASN A 48 -9.52 7.44 7.27
C ASN A 48 -10.28 8.10 8.43
N GLU A 49 -10.40 7.43 9.59
CA GLU A 49 -11.08 7.99 10.75
C GLU A 49 -10.26 9.10 11.40
N GLU A 50 -10.94 10.15 11.84
CA GLU A 50 -10.31 11.37 12.35
C GLU A 50 -9.33 11.09 13.50
N GLU A 51 -9.68 10.18 14.41
CA GLU A 51 -8.86 9.82 15.56
C GLU A 51 -7.60 9.06 15.16
N PHE A 52 -7.72 8.13 14.22
CA PHE A 52 -6.57 7.43 13.64
C PHE A 52 -5.65 8.42 12.91
N LEU A 53 -6.21 9.29 12.07
CA LEU A 53 -5.45 10.34 11.38
C LEU A 53 -4.76 11.29 12.35
N ARG A 54 -5.40 11.62 13.48
CA ARG A 54 -4.80 12.45 14.52
C ARG A 54 -3.58 11.79 15.15
N ILE A 55 -3.61 10.47 15.37
CA ILE A 55 -2.47 9.71 15.90
C ILE A 55 -1.36 9.65 14.86
N ILE A 56 -1.69 9.26 13.63
CA ILE A 56 -0.70 9.11 12.57
C ILE A 56 -0.05 10.45 12.21
N ASN A 57 -0.81 11.55 12.12
CA ASN A 57 -0.26 12.88 11.88
C ASN A 57 0.70 13.35 12.99
N LYS A 58 0.54 12.86 14.23
CA LYS A 58 1.50 13.12 15.31
C LYS A 58 2.79 12.32 15.16
N LEU A 59 2.72 11.13 14.58
CA LEU A 59 3.89 10.26 14.36
C LEU A 59 4.65 10.65 13.08
N ASP A 60 3.91 10.89 12.00
CA ASP A 60 4.44 11.39 10.72
C ASP A 60 3.40 12.30 10.05
N SER A 61 3.62 13.62 10.15
CA SER A 61 2.74 14.61 9.54
C SER A 61 2.78 14.63 8.01
N ALA A 62 3.79 13.99 7.40
CA ALA A 62 3.87 13.83 5.96
C ALA A 62 3.10 12.58 5.48
N PHE A 63 2.65 11.72 6.40
CA PHE A 63 1.86 10.56 6.06
C PHE A 63 0.52 10.96 5.48
N LYS A 64 0.31 10.54 4.24
CA LYS A 64 -0.99 10.65 3.58
C LYS A 64 -1.58 9.26 3.52
N PRO A 65 -2.68 8.95 4.21
CA PRO A 65 -3.35 7.66 4.07
C PRO A 65 -3.64 7.39 2.60
N SER A 66 -3.59 6.11 2.23
CA SER A 66 -4.05 5.69 0.92
C SER A 66 -5.53 6.07 0.80
N CYS A 67 -5.88 6.85 -0.23
CA CYS A 67 -7.29 7.17 -0.44
C CYS A 67 -8.06 5.86 -0.62
N TYR A 68 -9.31 5.84 -0.19
CA TYR A 68 -10.19 4.66 -0.28
C TYR A 68 -10.17 3.97 -1.66
N VAL A 69 -10.02 4.76 -2.73
CA VAL A 69 -9.87 4.28 -4.11
C VAL A 69 -8.63 3.39 -4.28
N MET A 70 -7.50 3.81 -3.72
CA MET A 70 -6.23 3.08 -3.81
C MET A 70 -6.27 1.81 -2.96
N ILE A 71 -6.86 1.85 -1.76
CA ILE A 71 -7.08 0.67 -0.91
C ILE A 71 -7.94 -0.36 -1.66
N LYS A 72 -9.07 0.06 -2.23
CA LYS A 72 -9.91 -0.80 -3.08
C LYS A 72 -9.15 -1.42 -4.25
N LYS A 73 -8.31 -0.63 -4.91
CA LYS A 73 -7.51 -1.10 -6.05
C LYS A 73 -6.48 -2.15 -5.62
N CYS A 74 -5.80 -1.96 -4.49
CA CYS A 74 -4.88 -2.95 -3.91
C CYS A 74 -5.60 -4.25 -3.54
N ILE A 75 -6.77 -4.17 -2.89
CA ILE A 75 -7.60 -5.34 -2.57
C ILE A 75 -8.04 -6.06 -3.86
N GLY A 76 -8.48 -5.30 -4.86
CA GLY A 76 -8.87 -5.86 -6.16
C GLY A 76 -7.73 -6.64 -6.81
N TYR A 77 -6.50 -6.12 -6.77
CA TYR A 77 -5.32 -6.82 -7.26
C TYR A 77 -5.00 -8.09 -6.46
N GLY A 78 -5.06 -8.02 -5.12
CA GLY A 78 -4.86 -9.19 -4.25
C GLY A 78 -5.89 -10.28 -4.50
N TYR A 79 -7.17 -9.90 -4.56
CA TYR A 79 -8.27 -10.80 -4.88
C TYR A 79 -8.08 -11.45 -6.25
N GLN A 80 -7.74 -10.67 -7.28
CA GLN A 80 -7.54 -11.21 -8.62
C GLN A 80 -6.39 -12.20 -8.69
N ALA A 81 -5.27 -11.91 -8.02
CA ALA A 81 -4.12 -12.81 -7.96
C ALA A 81 -4.47 -14.14 -7.27
N VAL A 82 -5.08 -14.07 -6.09
CA VAL A 82 -5.49 -15.25 -5.32
C VAL A 82 -6.56 -16.05 -6.07
N PHE A 83 -7.53 -15.38 -6.68
CA PHE A 83 -8.57 -16.02 -7.48
C PHE A 83 -7.98 -16.82 -8.65
N GLN A 84 -7.02 -16.26 -9.39
CA GLN A 84 -6.35 -17.00 -10.47
C GLN A 84 -5.57 -18.20 -9.94
N ALA A 85 -4.81 -18.04 -8.84
CA ALA A 85 -4.07 -19.13 -8.23
C ALA A 85 -4.99 -20.29 -7.77
N ILE A 86 -6.10 -19.97 -7.12
CA ILE A 86 -7.09 -20.97 -6.68
C ILE A 86 -7.72 -21.65 -7.90
N LYS A 87 -8.07 -20.89 -8.94
CA LYS A 87 -8.66 -21.44 -10.17
C LYS A 87 -7.72 -22.41 -10.87
N GLU A 88 -6.44 -22.06 -10.99
CA GLU A 88 -5.41 -22.92 -11.54
C GLU A 88 -5.25 -24.19 -10.71
N MET A 89 -5.16 -24.06 -9.39
CA MET A 89 -5.08 -25.20 -8.47
C MET A 89 -6.26 -26.16 -8.64
N ILE A 90 -7.49 -25.64 -8.68
CA ILE A 90 -8.70 -26.46 -8.85
C ILE A 90 -8.65 -27.21 -10.19
N THR A 91 -8.35 -26.49 -11.27
CA THR A 91 -8.36 -27.04 -12.64
C THR A 91 -7.31 -28.13 -12.85
N HIS A 92 -6.15 -28.05 -12.18
CA HIS A 92 -5.05 -29.00 -12.37
C HIS A 92 -5.06 -30.15 -11.37
N THR A 93 -5.68 -29.99 -10.20
CA THR A 93 -5.57 -30.97 -9.09
C THR A 93 -6.83 -31.82 -8.93
N TYR A 94 -7.99 -31.34 -9.40
CA TYR A 94 -9.28 -31.98 -9.12
C TYR A 94 -10.06 -32.21 -10.40
N ASP A 95 -10.60 -33.42 -10.56
CA ASP A 95 -11.44 -33.79 -11.72
C ASP A 95 -12.85 -33.17 -11.66
N THR A 96 -13.31 -32.84 -10.45
CA THR A 96 -14.64 -32.27 -10.20
C THR A 96 -14.58 -31.24 -9.07
N ALA A 97 -15.48 -30.26 -9.10
CA ALA A 97 -15.67 -29.28 -8.04
C ALA A 97 -17.17 -29.07 -7.79
N ALA A 98 -17.53 -28.82 -6.53
CA ALA A 98 -18.89 -28.48 -6.13
C ALA A 98 -18.94 -27.03 -5.62
N ILE A 99 -20.03 -26.34 -5.92
CA ILE A 99 -20.29 -24.97 -5.45
C ILE A 99 -21.48 -25.05 -4.50
N THR A 100 -21.33 -24.49 -3.31
CA THR A 100 -22.44 -24.27 -2.38
C THR A 100 -22.91 -22.82 -2.52
N THR A 101 -24.22 -22.62 -2.47
CA THR A 101 -24.84 -21.30 -2.56
C THR A 101 -25.66 -21.11 -1.30
N ASP A 102 -25.30 -20.13 -0.48
CA ASP A 102 -26.19 -19.58 0.54
C ASP A 102 -27.11 -18.55 -0.11
N LEU A 103 -28.40 -18.63 0.22
CA LEU A 103 -29.49 -17.85 -0.37
C LEU A 103 -30.13 -16.93 0.66
#